data_AF-A0A150FZ50-F1
#
_entry.id   AF-A0A150FZ50-F1
#
_cell.length_a   1.000
_cell.length_b   1.000
_cell.length_c   1.000
_cell.angle_alpha   90.00
_cell.angle_beta   90.00
_cell.angle_gamma   90.00
#
_symmetry.space_group_name_H-M   'P 1'
#
loop_
_entity.id
_entity.type
_entity.pdbx_description
1 polymer ?
#
loop_
_entity_poly.entity_id
_entity_poly.type
_entity_poly.pdbx_seq_one_letter_code
_entity_poly.pdbx_strand_id
1 'polypeptide(L)'
;MQQRPGRLLQPRQRPCCWGPVGLGDAAPRSSLVRSSRRDTPESETAKNSLTGQLAGPGPDSTSTIGAGATAPTRRLLVDQAAKLRPLPKEVTGGAWELSFPDGATELFVDPGDIVAGIRDWVSHAFEAAADTHSPTSAPVLVITGLVKTGKSYCQDTVVPSLVAEAVRNQGADGPMAGMVLLRLNAGQLNGKANEVQRIFLPTLGGELDKPGSEYIRDCFMKYLLVHGPRTMLWCITGSSMSQTWISIAEMPPNGFTLITSAYTIDLLGTSSPDHLSLVMKDLREDLLPQEVDPLLLELCPPSVALLTFLVNEWVRVGAPEDVKGFVTTKLIEESMKEWSLGLAAMPLAQRLAVLDLASVEVWSRIDNVALHAGLRRFLMPHMEKTANGRWYLRDPHQRQVLRLLIDEDGTLRDSWSEEEFRLSLMHQDSGWTLQRLGETADYLLGRKAGDRWKGKELPDGASEFREELQALADDVAEKLVRTPASKLAAAAAGRALGPQELWVVQPWFQHALQSKWNSRDLTWYSTESNGQKMDSHLAMLVFYLRLGRNMLAHMKPWDAKSKILMEVSVIEALPSVLDKPMVSFYGDAYRALRMLVSGTASDAKAVAVAEDKAKD
;
A
#
# COMPACT_ATOMS: atom_id res chain seq x y z
N MET A 1 -12.71 -60.91 0.99
CA MET A 1 -13.47 -61.56 2.09
C MET A 1 -13.58 -60.56 3.24
N GLN A 2 -14.75 -59.92 3.37
CA GLN A 2 -15.76 -60.13 4.44
C GLN A 2 -15.28 -59.68 5.84
N GLN A 3 -15.64 -58.48 6.29
CA GLN A 3 -16.84 -58.08 7.08
C GLN A 3 -16.84 -58.51 8.57
N ARG A 4 -16.60 -57.51 9.46
CA ARG A 4 -17.35 -57.07 10.69
C ARG A 4 -17.76 -58.11 11.78
N PRO A 5 -18.28 -57.69 12.97
CA PRO A 5 -18.06 -56.49 13.83
C PRO A 5 -17.97 -56.83 15.35
N GLY A 6 -17.72 -55.84 16.22
CA GLY A 6 -17.86 -55.98 17.68
C GLY A 6 -18.17 -54.65 18.39
N ARG A 7 -19.24 -54.64 19.19
CA ARG A 7 -19.90 -53.50 19.87
C ARG A 7 -19.37 -53.27 21.30
N LEU A 8 -19.54 -52.01 21.75
CA LEU A 8 -19.91 -51.52 23.10
C LEU A 8 -19.03 -51.89 24.31
N LEU A 9 -18.57 -50.86 25.02
CA LEU A 9 -18.62 -50.76 26.49
C LEU A 9 -18.57 -49.27 26.90
N GLN A 10 -19.64 -48.77 27.51
CA GLN A 10 -19.58 -47.64 28.46
C GLN A 10 -19.12 -48.17 29.83
N PRO A 11 -18.55 -47.32 30.68
CA PRO A 11 -19.23 -47.10 31.97
C PRO A 11 -19.19 -45.67 32.52
N ARG A 12 -20.37 -45.26 33.01
CA ARG A 12 -20.71 -44.62 34.30
C ARG A 12 -19.79 -43.58 34.96
N GLN A 13 -20.44 -42.45 35.23
CA GLN A 13 -20.26 -41.47 36.33
C GLN A 13 -19.82 -42.06 37.68
N ARG A 14 -19.01 -41.30 38.44
CA ARG A 14 -19.34 -40.77 39.79
C ARG A 14 -18.30 -39.74 40.30
N PRO A 15 -18.62 -38.95 41.34
CA PRO A 15 -18.15 -37.58 41.59
C PRO A 15 -17.07 -37.50 42.67
N CYS A 16 -16.35 -36.36 42.76
CA CYS A 16 -15.69 -35.93 44.00
C CYS A 16 -15.59 -34.40 44.06
N CYS A 17 -16.23 -33.84 45.08
CA CYS A 17 -16.10 -32.48 45.59
C CYS A 17 -14.70 -32.26 46.19
N TRP A 18 -14.09 -31.10 45.97
CA TRP A 18 -13.27 -30.38 46.97
C TRP A 18 -13.37 -28.87 46.66
N GLY A 19 -13.95 -28.09 47.57
CA GLY A 19 -13.65 -26.65 47.72
C GLY A 19 -12.60 -26.49 48.84
N PRO A 20 -12.55 -25.34 49.54
CA PRO A 20 -12.26 -23.98 49.05
C PRO A 20 -11.27 -23.24 49.98
N VAL A 21 -10.45 -22.31 49.48
CA VAL A 21 -9.77 -21.21 50.23
C VAL A 21 -9.30 -20.20 49.17
N GLY A 22 -9.45 -18.86 49.21
CA GLY A 22 -9.86 -17.90 50.21
C GLY A 22 -8.99 -16.63 50.06
N LEU A 23 -9.65 -15.46 49.91
CA LEU A 23 -9.23 -14.10 50.28
C LEU A 23 -8.04 -13.40 49.58
N GLY A 24 -8.26 -12.13 49.20
CA GLY A 24 -7.19 -11.15 49.02
C GLY A 24 -7.53 -9.90 48.20
N ASP A 25 -8.35 -9.01 48.74
CA ASP A 25 -8.46 -7.61 48.32
C ASP A 25 -7.10 -6.89 48.40
N ALA A 26 -6.79 -6.02 47.43
CA ALA A 26 -6.06 -4.77 47.66
C ALA A 26 -6.01 -3.89 46.39
N ALA A 27 -6.86 -2.86 46.35
CA ALA A 27 -6.60 -1.62 45.62
C ALA A 27 -6.23 -0.53 46.65
N PRO A 28 -5.42 0.46 46.26
CA PRO A 28 -5.55 1.77 46.88
C PRO A 28 -5.76 2.89 45.86
N ARG A 29 -6.65 3.80 46.25
CA ARG A 29 -6.83 5.17 45.73
C ARG A 29 -5.83 6.11 46.40
N SER A 30 -5.39 7.14 45.66
CA SER A 30 -5.13 8.51 46.16
C SER A 30 -4.99 9.42 44.93
N SER A 31 -5.93 10.30 44.57
CA SER A 31 -6.31 11.59 45.16
C SER A 31 -5.23 12.70 45.12
N LEU A 32 -5.43 13.64 44.19
CA LEU A 32 -5.50 15.10 44.38
C LEU A 32 -4.42 15.83 45.19
N VAL A 33 -3.76 16.79 44.53
CA VAL A 33 -3.48 18.12 45.09
C VAL A 33 -3.87 19.21 44.08
N ARG A 34 -4.79 20.08 44.51
CA ARG A 34 -5.16 21.38 43.95
C ARG A 34 -4.21 22.46 44.49
N SER A 35 -3.95 23.50 43.71
CA SER A 35 -4.03 24.92 44.12
C SER A 35 -3.81 25.79 42.88
N SER A 36 -4.76 26.59 42.38
CA SER A 36 -5.36 27.84 42.93
C SER A 36 -4.79 29.04 42.14
N ARG A 37 -5.50 29.63 41.16
CA ARG A 37 -6.62 30.61 41.21
C ARG A 37 -6.12 32.07 41.09
N ARG A 38 -6.92 32.87 40.35
CA ARG A 38 -7.01 34.35 40.21
C ARG A 38 -6.45 34.90 38.89
N ASP A 39 -7.12 35.75 38.11
CA ASP A 39 -8.37 36.50 38.27
C ASP A 39 -9.01 36.82 36.89
N THR A 40 -10.34 36.83 36.86
CA THR A 40 -11.28 37.43 35.87
C THR A 40 -11.28 38.98 35.97
N PRO A 41 -11.84 39.78 35.02
CA PRO A 41 -13.25 39.75 34.54
C PRO A 41 -13.49 39.96 33.03
N GLU A 42 -14.47 39.27 32.44
CA GLU A 42 -15.81 39.77 31.97
C GLU A 42 -15.73 40.89 30.90
N SER A 43 -16.17 40.64 29.66
CA SER A 43 -17.56 40.95 29.29
C SER A 43 -18.22 39.94 28.34
N GLU A 44 -19.46 39.61 28.68
CA GLU A 44 -20.52 38.94 27.91
C GLU A 44 -20.73 39.55 26.51
N THR A 45 -21.07 38.77 25.46
CA THR A 45 -22.49 38.53 25.15
C THR A 45 -22.72 37.31 24.25
N ALA A 46 -23.59 36.44 24.77
CA ALA A 46 -24.33 35.30 24.25
C ALA A 46 -24.61 35.17 22.74
N LYS A 47 -24.62 33.91 22.23
CA LYS A 47 -25.86 33.10 22.15
C LYS A 47 -25.64 31.66 21.64
N ASN A 48 -26.02 30.72 22.52
CA ASN A 48 -26.83 29.50 22.32
C ASN A 48 -26.24 28.25 21.63
N SER A 49 -25.69 27.40 22.49
CA SER A 49 -25.85 25.94 22.55
C SER A 49 -27.34 25.52 22.74
N LEU A 50 -27.82 24.31 22.41
CA LEU A 50 -27.59 23.05 23.15
C LEU A 50 -28.34 21.89 22.47
N THR A 51 -27.64 20.77 22.30
CA THR A 51 -28.00 19.36 22.61
C THR A 51 -29.46 18.86 22.50
N GLY A 52 -29.65 17.76 21.76
CA GLY A 52 -30.80 16.85 21.87
C GLY A 52 -30.42 15.53 22.56
N GLN A 53 -31.12 15.21 23.66
CA GLN A 53 -31.07 13.96 24.40
C GLN A 53 -32.23 13.02 23.99
N LEU A 54 -31.96 11.72 24.13
CA LEU A 54 -32.88 10.58 23.99
C LEU A 54 -34.07 10.62 24.96
N ALA A 55 -35.28 10.29 24.48
CA ALA A 55 -36.38 9.75 25.29
C ALA A 55 -37.35 8.95 24.40
N GLY A 56 -37.68 7.72 24.82
CA GLY A 56 -38.69 6.86 24.19
C GLY A 56 -40.12 7.14 24.67
N PRO A 57 -41.17 6.59 24.03
CA PRO A 57 -42.54 6.83 24.47
C PRO A 57 -43.31 5.56 24.90
N GLY A 58 -44.23 5.78 25.83
CA GLY A 58 -45.48 5.05 26.05
C GLY A 58 -46.32 5.83 27.08
N PRO A 59 -47.60 5.49 27.33
CA PRO A 59 -48.69 5.10 26.44
C PRO A 59 -49.88 6.11 26.51
N ASP A 60 -50.94 5.84 25.76
CA ASP A 60 -52.31 6.39 25.85
C ASP A 60 -52.63 7.79 25.28
N SER A 61 -53.14 7.81 24.04
CA SER A 61 -54.39 8.51 23.68
C SER A 61 -54.93 8.02 22.32
N THR A 62 -56.14 7.48 22.34
CA THR A 62 -56.88 6.84 21.23
C THR A 62 -57.53 7.85 20.28
N SER A 63 -57.45 7.64 18.96
CA SER A 63 -58.65 7.51 18.09
C SER A 63 -58.32 7.10 16.63
N THR A 64 -58.86 5.94 16.27
CA THR A 64 -59.46 5.52 14.98
C THR A 64 -58.70 5.54 13.64
N ILE A 65 -58.46 4.29 13.18
CA ILE A 65 -58.67 3.71 11.82
C ILE A 65 -57.62 4.00 10.75
N GLY A 66 -56.90 2.94 10.39
CA GLY A 66 -56.10 2.85 9.17
C GLY A 66 -55.31 1.54 9.12
N ALA A 67 -55.99 0.42 8.85
CA ALA A 67 -55.32 -0.82 8.48
C ALA A 67 -54.50 -0.59 7.21
N GLY A 68 -53.18 -0.81 7.28
CA GLY A 68 -52.32 -0.69 6.10
C GLY A 68 -50.86 -0.37 6.38
N ALA A 69 -50.24 -0.91 7.44
CA ALA A 69 -48.78 -0.96 7.49
C ALA A 69 -48.32 -2.15 6.64
N THR A 70 -48.31 -1.96 5.32
CA THR A 70 -47.49 -2.80 4.43
C THR A 70 -46.06 -2.79 4.98
N ALA A 71 -45.50 -3.98 5.19
CA ALA A 71 -44.08 -4.17 5.43
C ALA A 71 -43.26 -3.29 4.46
N PRO A 72 -42.11 -2.73 4.88
CA PRO A 72 -41.34 -1.83 4.02
C PRO A 72 -41.07 -2.53 2.70
N THR A 73 -41.65 -1.97 1.63
CA THR A 73 -41.45 -2.42 0.26
C THR A 73 -39.94 -2.53 0.04
N ARG A 74 -39.44 -3.74 -0.24
CA ARG A 74 -38.02 -3.95 -0.59
C ARG A 74 -37.74 -3.04 -1.78
N ARG A 75 -37.06 -1.91 -1.56
CA ARG A 75 -36.63 -1.02 -2.65
C ARG A 75 -35.69 -1.81 -3.55
N LEU A 76 -35.94 -1.80 -4.85
CA LEU A 76 -35.13 -2.54 -5.82
C LEU A 76 -33.75 -1.87 -5.91
N LEU A 77 -32.71 -2.66 -6.17
CA LEU A 77 -31.33 -2.16 -6.40
C LEU A 77 -31.32 -0.99 -7.41
N VAL A 78 -32.19 -1.09 -8.42
CA VAL A 78 -32.37 -0.10 -9.50
C VAL A 78 -32.80 1.29 -8.99
N ASP A 79 -33.52 1.35 -7.88
CA ASP A 79 -34.07 2.58 -7.30
C ASP A 79 -33.08 3.27 -6.36
N GLN A 80 -32.08 2.54 -5.87
CA GLN A 80 -31.13 3.02 -4.88
C GLN A 80 -29.73 3.28 -5.45
N ALA A 81 -29.34 2.57 -6.52
CA ALA A 81 -28.02 2.68 -7.08
C ALA A 81 -27.80 4.02 -7.81
N ALA A 82 -26.62 4.61 -7.63
CA ALA A 82 -26.21 5.81 -8.34
C ALA A 82 -26.15 5.56 -9.86
N LYS A 83 -26.30 6.63 -10.64
CA LYS A 83 -26.12 6.60 -12.10
C LYS A 83 -24.68 7.02 -12.42
N LEU A 84 -23.98 6.19 -13.21
CA LEU A 84 -22.65 6.53 -13.72
C LEU A 84 -22.75 7.34 -15.00
N ARG A 85 -22.00 8.44 -15.09
CA ARG A 85 -21.84 9.23 -16.31
C ARG A 85 -20.36 9.48 -16.59
N PRO A 86 -19.87 9.24 -17.83
CA PRO A 86 -18.48 9.51 -18.15
C PRO A 86 -18.24 11.01 -18.16
N LEU A 87 -17.15 11.46 -17.54
CA LEU A 87 -16.67 12.84 -17.67
C LEU A 87 -15.76 12.96 -18.90
N PRO A 88 -15.64 14.15 -19.52
CA PRO A 88 -14.77 14.35 -20.66
C PRO A 88 -13.33 13.89 -20.36
N LYS A 89 -12.82 12.95 -21.17
CA LYS A 89 -11.49 12.35 -20.97
C LYS A 89 -10.37 13.37 -21.10
N GLU A 90 -10.53 14.37 -21.96
CA GLU A 90 -9.56 15.46 -22.15
C GLU A 90 -9.34 16.30 -20.88
N VAL A 91 -10.30 16.28 -19.94
CA VAL A 91 -10.28 17.11 -18.73
C VAL A 91 -9.95 16.27 -17.48
N THR A 92 -10.31 14.99 -17.46
CA THR A 92 -10.33 14.19 -16.23
C THR A 92 -9.45 12.94 -16.25
N GLY A 93 -8.88 12.60 -17.42
CA GLY A 93 -8.02 11.43 -17.55
C GLY A 93 -8.72 10.10 -17.26
N GLY A 94 -10.04 10.02 -17.48
CA GLY A 94 -10.86 8.82 -17.23
C GLY A 94 -11.55 8.83 -15.87
N ALA A 95 -12.35 9.87 -15.59
CA ALA A 95 -13.22 9.91 -14.40
C ALA A 95 -14.71 9.79 -14.77
N TRP A 96 -15.51 9.48 -13.75
CA TRP A 96 -16.94 9.29 -13.83
C TRP A 96 -17.64 10.12 -12.75
N GLU A 97 -18.81 10.66 -13.09
CA GLU A 97 -19.73 11.25 -12.15
C GLU A 97 -20.72 10.18 -11.69
N LEU A 98 -20.88 10.05 -10.38
CA LEU A 98 -21.87 9.23 -9.71
C LEU A 98 -23.01 10.12 -9.22
N SER A 99 -24.19 10.04 -9.85
CA SER A 99 -25.38 10.78 -9.39
C SER A 99 -26.28 9.88 -8.55
N PHE A 100 -26.42 10.19 -7.27
CA PHE A 100 -27.26 9.45 -6.33
C PHE A 100 -28.73 9.87 -6.37
N PRO A 101 -29.67 9.00 -5.99
CA PRO A 101 -31.11 9.32 -6.00
C PRO A 101 -31.52 10.48 -5.08
N ASP A 102 -30.74 10.78 -4.05
CA ASP A 102 -30.93 11.91 -3.13
C ASP A 102 -30.41 13.25 -3.68
N GLY A 103 -29.83 13.24 -4.90
CA GLY A 103 -29.27 14.41 -5.56
C GLY A 103 -27.79 14.64 -5.28
N ALA A 104 -27.14 13.84 -4.42
CA ALA A 104 -25.71 13.92 -4.22
C ALA A 104 -24.94 13.49 -5.49
N THR A 105 -23.78 14.10 -5.71
CA THR A 105 -22.87 13.75 -6.80
C THR A 105 -21.49 13.49 -6.25
N GLU A 106 -20.84 12.41 -6.71
CA GLU A 106 -19.47 12.08 -6.33
C GLU A 106 -18.59 11.83 -7.56
N LEU A 107 -17.30 12.14 -7.43
CA LEU A 107 -16.29 11.86 -8.44
C LEU A 107 -15.68 10.47 -8.23
N PHE A 108 -15.70 9.64 -9.27
CA PHE A 108 -14.99 8.36 -9.32
C PHE A 108 -13.89 8.40 -10.38
N VAL A 109 -12.63 8.34 -9.94
CA VAL A 109 -11.48 8.26 -10.85
C VAL A 109 -11.20 6.81 -11.22
N ASP A 110 -11.13 6.53 -12.51
CA ASP A 110 -11.00 5.18 -13.05
C ASP A 110 -9.71 5.00 -13.89
N PRO A 111 -8.53 5.01 -13.27
CA PRO A 111 -7.26 4.89 -14.00
C PRO A 111 -7.03 3.48 -14.57
N GLY A 112 -7.80 2.49 -14.11
CA GLY A 112 -7.64 1.08 -14.45
C GLY A 112 -8.70 0.54 -15.41
N ASP A 113 -9.58 1.40 -15.95
CA ASP A 113 -10.74 0.99 -16.75
C ASP A 113 -11.63 -0.06 -16.04
N ILE A 114 -11.74 0.10 -14.71
CA ILE A 114 -12.49 -0.73 -13.79
C ILE A 114 -13.97 -0.78 -14.18
N VAL A 115 -14.52 0.34 -14.64
CA VAL A 115 -15.91 0.41 -15.10
C VAL A 115 -16.14 -0.51 -16.30
N ALA A 116 -15.23 -0.54 -17.27
CA ALA A 116 -15.34 -1.45 -18.41
C ALA A 116 -15.22 -2.91 -17.96
N GLY A 117 -14.26 -3.22 -17.08
CA GLY A 117 -14.10 -4.57 -16.55
C GLY A 117 -15.32 -5.09 -15.78
N ILE A 118 -15.97 -4.24 -14.98
CA ILE A 118 -17.20 -4.60 -14.27
C ILE A 118 -18.37 -4.76 -15.25
N ARG A 119 -18.49 -3.89 -16.26
CA ARG A 119 -19.52 -4.07 -17.31
C ARG A 119 -19.37 -5.40 -18.04
N ASP A 120 -18.13 -5.79 -18.34
CA ASP A 120 -17.85 -7.07 -18.98
C ASP A 120 -18.25 -8.26 -18.07
N TRP A 121 -17.92 -8.19 -16.78
CA TRP A 121 -18.40 -9.16 -15.80
C TRP A 121 -19.93 -9.23 -15.73
N VAL A 122 -20.63 -8.09 -15.69
CA VAL A 122 -22.10 -8.05 -15.64
C VAL A 122 -22.69 -8.75 -16.86
N SER A 123 -22.14 -8.49 -18.05
CA SER A 123 -22.57 -9.16 -19.29
C SER A 123 -22.39 -10.68 -19.20
N HIS A 124 -21.21 -11.16 -18.81
CA HIS A 124 -20.94 -12.59 -18.64
C HIS A 124 -21.83 -13.24 -17.57
N ALA A 125 -22.08 -12.53 -16.47
CA ALA A 125 -22.95 -13.01 -15.40
C ALA A 125 -24.41 -13.12 -15.85
N PHE A 126 -24.85 -12.21 -16.70
CA PHE A 126 -26.19 -12.24 -17.28
C PHE A 126 -26.33 -13.35 -18.32
N GLU A 127 -25.32 -13.55 -19.17
CA GLU A 127 -25.29 -14.70 -20.10
C GLU A 127 -25.34 -16.04 -19.35
N ALA A 128 -24.53 -16.19 -18.29
CA ALA A 128 -24.52 -17.40 -17.47
C ALA A 128 -25.84 -17.63 -16.73
N ALA A 129 -26.52 -16.57 -16.28
CA ALA A 129 -27.82 -16.69 -15.65
C ALA A 129 -28.94 -17.05 -16.64
N ALA A 130 -28.82 -16.65 -17.92
CA ALA A 130 -29.74 -17.02 -18.98
C ALA A 130 -29.55 -18.48 -19.47
N ASP A 131 -28.34 -19.02 -19.37
CA ASP A 131 -28.07 -20.41 -19.72
C ASP A 131 -28.71 -21.38 -18.69
N THR A 132 -29.83 -21.98 -19.09
CA THR A 132 -30.55 -22.93 -18.22
C THR A 132 -29.81 -24.26 -18.05
N HIS A 133 -28.87 -24.59 -18.93
CA HIS A 133 -28.19 -25.90 -18.99
C HIS A 133 -26.89 -25.97 -18.18
N SER A 134 -26.30 -24.84 -17.80
CA SER A 134 -25.04 -24.81 -17.04
C SER A 134 -25.20 -25.22 -15.56
N PRO A 135 -24.48 -26.21 -15.04
CA PRO A 135 -24.63 -26.65 -13.64
C PRO A 135 -24.06 -25.66 -12.60
N THR A 136 -23.48 -24.54 -13.02
CA THR A 136 -22.83 -23.56 -12.13
C THR A 136 -23.62 -22.26 -12.00
N SER A 137 -23.37 -21.52 -10.92
CA SER A 137 -23.86 -20.15 -10.73
C SER A 137 -23.20 -19.17 -11.70
N ALA A 138 -23.68 -17.92 -11.70
CA ALA A 138 -23.02 -16.82 -12.38
C ALA A 138 -21.56 -16.66 -11.86
N PRO A 139 -20.62 -16.20 -12.71
CA PRO A 139 -19.23 -15.98 -12.32
C PRO A 139 -19.14 -15.03 -11.12
N VAL A 140 -18.34 -15.43 -10.13
CA VAL A 140 -18.05 -14.60 -8.96
C VAL A 140 -17.12 -13.47 -9.36
N LEU A 141 -17.46 -12.23 -8.99
CA LEU A 141 -16.58 -11.08 -9.08
C LEU A 141 -15.72 -10.98 -7.81
N VAL A 142 -14.41 -10.87 -7.97
CA VAL A 142 -13.46 -10.58 -6.89
C VAL A 142 -12.78 -9.26 -7.20
N ILE A 143 -13.05 -8.25 -6.37
CA ILE A 143 -12.36 -6.95 -6.42
C ILE A 143 -11.16 -7.04 -5.49
N THR A 144 -9.97 -6.97 -6.08
CA THR A 144 -8.70 -7.13 -5.38
C THR A 144 -7.84 -5.88 -5.53
N GLY A 145 -6.87 -5.72 -4.63
CA GLY A 145 -5.95 -4.60 -4.62
C GLY A 145 -5.33 -4.41 -3.25
N LEU A 146 -4.31 -3.56 -3.19
CA LEU A 146 -3.63 -3.17 -1.96
C LEU A 146 -4.55 -2.43 -0.99
N VAL A 147 -4.03 -2.13 0.19
CA VAL A 147 -4.78 -1.37 1.18
C VAL A 147 -5.18 0.01 0.66
N LYS A 148 -6.41 0.44 0.97
CA LYS A 148 -7.01 1.72 0.53
C LYS A 148 -6.90 2.01 -0.98
N THR A 149 -7.10 1.00 -1.83
CA THR A 149 -7.22 1.20 -3.30
C THR A 149 -8.66 1.46 -3.75
N GLY A 150 -9.61 1.65 -2.84
CA GLY A 150 -11.01 1.93 -3.16
C GLY A 150 -11.88 0.68 -3.31
N LYS A 151 -11.41 -0.48 -2.83
CA LYS A 151 -12.13 -1.77 -2.93
C LYS A 151 -13.57 -1.72 -2.42
N SER A 152 -13.77 -1.24 -1.18
CA SER A 152 -15.10 -1.12 -0.58
C SER A 152 -15.98 -0.16 -1.36
N TYR A 153 -15.44 0.99 -1.78
CA TYR A 153 -16.18 1.97 -2.57
C TYR A 153 -16.64 1.39 -3.93
N CYS A 154 -15.75 0.65 -4.59
CA CYS A 154 -16.07 -0.02 -5.85
C CYS A 154 -17.17 -1.07 -5.65
N GLN A 155 -17.09 -1.89 -4.60
CA GLN A 155 -18.11 -2.88 -4.26
C GLN A 155 -19.46 -2.25 -3.84
N ASP A 156 -19.42 -1.17 -3.06
CA ASP A 156 -20.61 -0.60 -2.43
C ASP A 156 -21.36 0.37 -3.33
N THR A 157 -20.66 1.03 -4.25
CA THR A 157 -21.20 2.09 -5.10
C THR A 157 -21.14 1.70 -6.57
N VAL A 158 -19.94 1.43 -7.11
CA VAL A 158 -19.73 1.26 -8.57
C VAL A 158 -20.39 -0.01 -9.11
N VAL A 159 -20.20 -1.16 -8.46
CA VAL A 159 -20.80 -2.43 -8.90
C VAL A 159 -22.35 -2.36 -8.91
N PRO A 160 -23.03 -1.92 -7.83
CA PRO A 160 -24.47 -1.69 -7.85
C PRO A 160 -24.94 -0.78 -8.98
N SER A 161 -24.23 0.33 -9.24
CA SER A 161 -24.56 1.27 -10.32
C SER A 161 -24.56 0.61 -11.69
N LEU A 162 -23.56 -0.20 -11.98
CA LEU A 162 -23.41 -0.89 -13.26
C LEU A 162 -24.36 -2.08 -13.42
N VAL A 163 -24.62 -2.83 -12.35
CA VAL A 163 -25.66 -3.88 -12.35
C VAL A 163 -27.03 -3.25 -12.58
N ALA A 164 -27.36 -2.16 -11.88
CA ALA A 164 -28.62 -1.43 -12.06
C ALA A 164 -28.76 -0.83 -13.47
N GLU A 165 -27.68 -0.31 -14.05
CA GLU A 165 -27.63 0.13 -15.44
C GLU A 165 -28.01 -1.02 -16.39
N ALA A 166 -27.38 -2.18 -16.25
CA ALA A 166 -27.64 -3.34 -17.10
C ALA A 166 -29.07 -3.88 -16.93
N VAL A 167 -29.60 -3.95 -15.70
CA VAL A 167 -31.00 -4.35 -15.46
C VAL A 167 -31.97 -3.36 -16.11
N ARG A 168 -31.74 -2.05 -16.00
CA ARG A 168 -32.58 -1.03 -16.65
C ARG A 168 -32.60 -1.18 -18.17
N ASN A 169 -31.46 -1.51 -18.77
CA ASN A 169 -31.34 -1.69 -20.21
C ASN A 169 -32.11 -2.93 -20.73
N GLN A 170 -32.38 -3.92 -19.88
CA GLN A 170 -33.16 -5.12 -20.24
C GLN A 170 -34.68 -4.97 -20.07
N GLY A 171 -35.14 -4.02 -19.25
CA GLY A 171 -36.57 -3.82 -18.95
C GLY A 171 -37.09 -4.66 -17.78
N ALA A 172 -38.29 -4.32 -17.28
CA ALA A 172 -38.87 -4.85 -16.04
C ALA A 172 -39.23 -6.35 -16.06
N ASP A 173 -39.41 -6.92 -17.25
CA ASP A 173 -39.71 -8.34 -17.46
C ASP A 173 -38.47 -9.15 -17.93
N GLY A 174 -37.29 -8.54 -17.88
CA GLY A 174 -36.04 -9.20 -18.24
C GLY A 174 -35.74 -10.38 -17.29
N PRO A 175 -34.98 -11.39 -17.75
CA PRO A 175 -34.60 -12.56 -16.93
C PRO A 175 -33.86 -12.17 -15.63
N MET A 176 -33.39 -10.92 -15.53
CA MET A 176 -32.61 -10.38 -14.43
C MET A 176 -33.41 -9.51 -13.44
N ALA A 177 -34.72 -9.31 -13.65
CA ALA A 177 -35.56 -8.46 -12.81
C ALA A 177 -35.66 -8.93 -11.33
N GLY A 178 -35.37 -10.20 -11.07
CA GLY A 178 -35.35 -10.82 -9.73
C GLY A 178 -33.96 -11.10 -9.17
N MET A 179 -32.88 -10.61 -9.79
CA MET A 179 -31.53 -10.88 -9.30
C MET A 179 -31.21 -10.19 -7.98
N VAL A 180 -30.39 -10.87 -7.17
CA VAL A 180 -29.89 -10.35 -5.89
C VAL A 180 -28.37 -10.21 -5.98
N LEU A 181 -27.87 -8.99 -5.81
CA LEU A 181 -26.45 -8.72 -5.67
C LEU A 181 -26.03 -8.91 -4.21
N LEU A 182 -25.23 -9.95 -3.95
CA LEU A 182 -24.62 -10.22 -2.67
C LEU A 182 -23.20 -9.68 -2.65
N ARG A 183 -22.98 -8.69 -1.77
CA ARG A 183 -21.69 -8.04 -1.55
C ARG A 183 -21.09 -8.59 -0.26
N LEU A 184 -19.94 -9.25 -0.38
CA LEU A 184 -19.17 -9.72 0.76
C LEU A 184 -17.91 -8.87 0.90
N ASN A 185 -17.86 -8.04 1.95
CA ASN A 185 -16.66 -7.33 2.35
C ASN A 185 -16.01 -8.09 3.51
N ALA A 186 -14.96 -8.86 3.24
CA ALA A 186 -14.23 -9.63 4.25
C ALA A 186 -13.47 -8.75 5.27
N GLY A 187 -13.47 -7.42 5.07
CA GLY A 187 -12.75 -6.43 5.85
C GLY A 187 -13.54 -5.65 6.90
N GLN A 188 -14.80 -5.33 6.62
CA GLN A 188 -15.75 -4.77 7.59
C GLN A 188 -16.11 -5.77 8.71
N LEU A 189 -15.58 -6.98 8.62
CA LEU A 189 -15.66 -8.04 9.61
C LEU A 189 -14.70 -7.85 10.80
N ASN A 190 -13.76 -6.89 10.73
CA ASN A 190 -12.77 -6.60 11.79
C ASN A 190 -13.27 -5.67 12.92
N GLY A 191 -14.49 -5.13 12.84
CA GLY A 191 -15.12 -4.38 13.93
C GLY A 191 -15.91 -5.31 14.85
N LYS A 192 -15.27 -5.85 15.90
CA LYS A 192 -15.86 -6.85 16.82
C LYS A 192 -16.49 -8.04 16.08
N ALA A 193 -15.66 -8.96 15.58
CA ALA A 193 -15.98 -10.37 15.24
C ALA A 193 -17.48 -10.69 15.01
N ASN A 194 -18.05 -10.29 13.86
CA ASN A 194 -19.43 -10.64 13.49
C ASN A 194 -19.48 -11.68 12.35
N GLU A 195 -20.08 -12.83 12.72
CA GLU A 195 -20.74 -13.93 12.00
C GLU A 195 -20.16 -14.50 10.70
N VAL A 196 -19.77 -13.72 9.69
CA VAL A 196 -19.27 -14.30 8.41
C VAL A 196 -17.77 -14.61 8.45
N GLN A 197 -16.97 -13.83 9.19
CA GLN A 197 -15.60 -14.24 9.53
C GLN A 197 -15.60 -15.38 10.56
N ARG A 198 -16.59 -15.45 11.48
CA ARG A 198 -16.79 -16.65 12.32
C ARG A 198 -17.19 -17.88 11.51
N ILE A 199 -17.76 -17.67 10.33
CA ILE A 199 -17.99 -18.71 9.34
C ILE A 199 -16.62 -19.18 8.80
N PHE A 200 -15.74 -18.30 8.34
CA PHE A 200 -14.43 -18.72 7.80
C PHE A 200 -13.30 -18.97 8.82
N LEU A 201 -13.46 -18.55 10.06
CA LEU A 201 -12.52 -18.63 11.18
C LEU A 201 -13.36 -18.79 12.47
N PRO A 202 -14.14 -19.89 12.61
CA PRO A 202 -14.88 -20.12 13.84
C PRO A 202 -13.90 -20.20 14.99
N THR A 203 -14.36 -19.83 16.18
CA THR A 203 -13.57 -19.95 17.40
C THR A 203 -14.33 -20.81 18.40
N LEU A 204 -13.62 -21.70 19.08
CA LEU A 204 -14.16 -22.59 20.10
C LEU A 204 -13.35 -22.38 21.38
N GLY A 205 -13.96 -21.77 22.40
CA GLY A 205 -13.27 -21.42 23.65
C GLY A 205 -12.30 -20.25 23.56
N GLY A 206 -12.38 -19.41 22.51
CA GLY A 206 -11.47 -18.28 22.29
C GLY A 206 -10.27 -18.62 21.38
N GLU A 207 -10.09 -19.88 21.03
CA GLU A 207 -9.10 -20.34 20.05
C GLU A 207 -9.74 -20.60 18.69
N LEU A 208 -8.95 -20.55 17.62
CA LEU A 208 -9.42 -20.83 16.26
C LEU A 208 -9.85 -22.30 16.12
N ASP A 209 -11.12 -22.52 15.80
CA ASP A 209 -11.67 -23.82 15.37
C ASP A 209 -11.28 -24.06 13.91
N LYS A 210 -10.03 -24.48 13.73
CA LYS A 210 -9.47 -24.77 12.41
C LYS A 210 -10.34 -25.77 11.60
N PRO A 211 -10.80 -26.92 12.17
CA PRO A 211 -11.71 -27.80 11.45
C PRO A 211 -13.02 -27.13 11.02
N GLY A 212 -13.61 -26.29 11.86
CA GLY A 212 -14.79 -25.51 11.51
C GLY A 212 -14.54 -24.53 10.37
N SER A 213 -13.40 -23.81 10.38
CA SER A 213 -13.03 -22.90 9.30
C SER A 213 -12.89 -23.61 7.97
N GLU A 214 -12.24 -24.77 7.99
CA GLU A 214 -11.98 -25.57 6.79
C GLU A 214 -13.31 -26.09 6.24
N TYR A 215 -14.20 -26.62 7.09
CA TYR A 215 -15.53 -27.07 6.66
C TYR A 215 -16.33 -25.93 6.01
N ILE A 216 -16.35 -24.76 6.64
CA ILE A 216 -17.15 -23.65 6.15
C ILE A 216 -16.57 -23.07 4.86
N ARG A 217 -15.25 -22.94 4.76
CA ARG A 217 -14.55 -22.54 3.52
C ARG A 217 -14.78 -23.55 2.40
N ASP A 218 -14.47 -24.82 2.65
CA ASP A 218 -14.35 -25.85 1.62
C ASP A 218 -15.68 -26.45 1.19
N CYS A 219 -16.67 -26.46 2.10
CA CYS A 219 -17.97 -27.02 1.84
C CYS A 219 -19.00 -25.91 1.65
N PHE A 220 -19.33 -25.15 2.70
CA PHE A 220 -20.48 -24.24 2.66
C PHE A 220 -20.28 -23.08 1.67
N MET A 221 -19.19 -22.34 1.83
CA MET A 221 -18.93 -21.14 1.02
C MET A 221 -18.58 -21.50 -0.40
N LYS A 222 -17.75 -22.52 -0.61
CA LYS A 222 -17.51 -23.05 -1.95
C LYS A 222 -18.81 -23.46 -2.64
N TYR A 223 -19.69 -24.19 -1.96
CA TYR A 223 -20.98 -24.60 -2.52
C TYR A 223 -21.83 -23.40 -2.92
N LEU A 224 -21.92 -22.37 -2.08
CA LEU A 224 -22.68 -21.15 -2.40
C LEU A 224 -22.12 -20.37 -3.60
N LEU A 225 -20.79 -20.31 -3.71
CA LEU A 225 -20.11 -19.55 -4.77
C LEU A 225 -20.11 -20.27 -6.13
N VAL A 226 -20.25 -21.60 -6.14
CA VAL A 226 -20.20 -22.41 -7.37
C VAL A 226 -21.58 -22.95 -7.77
N HIS A 227 -22.39 -23.32 -6.79
CA HIS A 227 -23.71 -23.97 -6.97
C HIS A 227 -24.84 -23.14 -6.35
N GLY A 228 -24.57 -21.87 -6.00
CA GLY A 228 -25.60 -20.95 -5.56
C GLY A 228 -26.67 -20.72 -6.63
N PRO A 229 -27.84 -20.19 -6.27
CA PRO A 229 -28.88 -19.85 -7.23
C PRO A 229 -28.35 -18.93 -8.33
N ARG A 230 -28.72 -19.20 -9.59
CA ARG A 230 -28.25 -18.41 -10.75
C ARG A 230 -28.75 -16.96 -10.75
N THR A 231 -29.76 -16.66 -9.94
CA THR A 231 -30.26 -15.32 -9.70
C THR A 231 -29.41 -14.54 -8.69
N MET A 232 -28.36 -15.13 -8.12
CA MET A 232 -27.44 -14.45 -7.22
C MET A 232 -26.16 -14.04 -7.95
N LEU A 233 -25.80 -12.77 -7.83
CA LEU A 233 -24.51 -12.24 -8.22
C LEU A 233 -23.64 -12.09 -6.98
N TRP A 234 -22.43 -12.64 -7.02
CA TRP A 234 -21.47 -12.52 -5.93
C TRP A 234 -20.38 -11.51 -6.28
N CYS A 235 -20.22 -10.49 -5.43
CA CYS A 235 -19.09 -9.59 -5.45
C CYS A 235 -18.33 -9.70 -4.12
N ILE A 236 -17.06 -10.09 -4.18
CA ILE A 236 -16.20 -10.33 -3.01
C ILE A 236 -15.06 -9.32 -2.99
N THR A 237 -14.79 -8.75 -1.81
CA THR A 237 -13.57 -8.00 -1.50
C THR A 237 -13.22 -8.14 -0.02
N GLY A 238 -12.15 -7.52 0.48
CA GLY A 238 -11.76 -7.57 1.89
C GLY A 238 -10.61 -6.65 2.29
N SER A 239 -10.46 -6.35 3.59
CA SER A 239 -9.34 -5.56 4.14
C SER A 239 -8.01 -6.33 4.22
N SER A 240 -8.05 -7.65 3.99
CA SER A 240 -6.87 -8.52 3.85
C SER A 240 -7.10 -9.42 2.64
N MET A 241 -6.92 -8.84 1.46
CA MET A 241 -7.01 -9.54 0.18
C MET A 241 -5.94 -10.60 0.04
N SER A 242 -4.77 -10.40 0.64
CA SER A 242 -3.73 -11.44 0.72
C SER A 242 -4.28 -12.74 1.32
N GLN A 243 -4.92 -12.68 2.50
CA GLN A 243 -5.55 -13.82 3.15
C GLN A 243 -6.79 -14.31 2.39
N THR A 244 -7.59 -13.41 1.82
CA THR A 244 -8.79 -13.78 1.06
C THR A 244 -8.43 -14.67 -0.13
N TRP A 245 -7.39 -14.31 -0.88
CA TRP A 245 -6.90 -15.13 -1.98
C TRP A 245 -6.27 -16.44 -1.53
N ILE A 246 -5.57 -16.46 -0.38
CA ILE A 246 -5.08 -17.71 0.23
C ILE A 246 -6.26 -18.64 0.49
N SER A 247 -7.31 -18.16 1.16
CA SER A 247 -8.50 -18.97 1.46
C SER A 247 -9.22 -19.45 0.18
N ILE A 248 -9.31 -18.62 -0.87
CA ILE A 248 -9.89 -19.04 -2.15
C ILE A 248 -9.03 -20.14 -2.82
N ALA A 249 -7.70 -20.05 -2.72
CA ALA A 249 -6.79 -21.04 -3.29
C ALA A 249 -6.84 -22.39 -2.56
N GLU A 250 -7.12 -22.37 -1.26
CA GLU A 250 -7.21 -23.58 -0.43
C GLU A 250 -8.52 -24.35 -0.63
N MET A 251 -9.55 -23.73 -1.22
CA MET A 251 -10.80 -24.41 -1.54
C MET A 251 -10.53 -25.61 -2.46
N PRO A 252 -11.01 -26.82 -2.13
CA PRO A 252 -10.75 -28.02 -2.93
C PRO A 252 -11.35 -27.83 -4.33
N PRO A 253 -10.79 -28.41 -5.40
CA PRO A 253 -11.30 -28.19 -6.75
C PRO A 253 -12.67 -28.83 -6.98
N ASN A 254 -12.98 -30.04 -6.49
CA ASN A 254 -14.27 -30.75 -6.68
C ASN A 254 -14.95 -30.52 -8.06
N GLY A 255 -14.18 -30.56 -9.16
CA GLY A 255 -14.67 -30.30 -10.53
C GLY A 255 -14.75 -28.82 -10.97
N PHE A 256 -14.58 -27.85 -10.07
CA PHE A 256 -14.57 -26.41 -10.34
C PHE A 256 -13.59 -25.64 -9.44
N THR A 257 -12.56 -25.07 -10.04
CA THR A 257 -11.45 -24.39 -9.34
C THR A 257 -11.71 -22.89 -9.23
N LEU A 258 -12.22 -22.43 -8.08
CA LEU A 258 -12.66 -21.04 -7.91
C LEU A 258 -11.57 -20.00 -8.18
N ILE A 259 -10.33 -20.24 -7.75
CA ILE A 259 -9.21 -19.29 -7.94
C ILE A 259 -8.93 -18.96 -9.41
N THR A 260 -9.17 -19.91 -10.33
CA THR A 260 -8.98 -19.70 -11.78
C THR A 260 -10.26 -19.29 -12.50
N SER A 261 -11.42 -19.50 -11.89
CA SER A 261 -12.73 -19.26 -12.50
C SER A 261 -13.38 -17.95 -12.06
N ALA A 262 -12.88 -17.32 -10.99
CA ALA A 262 -13.37 -16.03 -10.51
C ALA A 262 -13.00 -14.91 -11.49
N TYR A 263 -13.98 -14.07 -11.82
CA TYR A 263 -13.77 -12.84 -12.54
C TYR A 263 -13.05 -11.85 -11.62
N THR A 264 -11.88 -11.37 -12.01
CA THR A 264 -11.04 -10.55 -11.13
C THR A 264 -10.94 -9.13 -11.65
N ILE A 265 -11.11 -8.16 -10.75
CA ILE A 265 -10.86 -6.75 -11.01
C ILE A 265 -9.74 -6.29 -10.09
N ASP A 266 -8.60 -5.95 -10.69
CA ASP A 266 -7.40 -5.51 -9.98
C ASP A 266 -7.40 -3.98 -9.87
N LEU A 267 -7.65 -3.47 -8.66
CA LEU A 267 -7.54 -2.03 -8.40
C LEU A 267 -6.06 -1.64 -8.33
N LEU A 268 -5.69 -0.66 -9.15
CA LEU A 268 -4.35 -0.11 -9.18
C LEU A 268 -4.03 0.59 -7.85
N GLY A 269 -2.84 0.30 -7.32
CA GLY A 269 -2.32 0.95 -6.12
C GLY A 269 -1.83 2.38 -6.34
N THR A 270 -1.70 2.81 -7.60
CA THR A 270 -1.16 4.14 -7.93
C THR A 270 -1.98 4.88 -8.99
N SER A 271 -2.19 6.17 -8.79
CA SER A 271 -2.89 7.14 -9.63
C SER A 271 -1.90 8.17 -10.20
N SER A 272 -2.28 8.88 -11.26
CA SER A 272 -1.44 9.96 -11.82
C SER A 272 -1.46 11.21 -10.92
N PRO A 273 -0.45 12.09 -11.02
CA PRO A 273 -0.47 13.39 -10.34
C PRO A 273 -1.72 14.23 -10.68
N ASP A 274 -2.19 14.17 -11.93
CA ASP A 274 -3.39 14.88 -12.38
C ASP A 274 -4.64 14.35 -11.67
N HIS A 275 -4.76 13.03 -11.52
CA HIS A 275 -5.86 12.40 -10.78
C HIS A 275 -5.88 12.79 -9.31
N LEU A 276 -4.71 12.82 -8.66
CA LEU A 276 -4.60 13.22 -7.25
C LEU A 276 -4.94 14.70 -7.07
N SER A 277 -4.47 15.55 -7.98
CA SER A 277 -4.76 16.99 -7.95
C SER A 277 -6.24 17.27 -8.16
N LEU A 278 -6.89 16.55 -9.08
CA LEU A 278 -8.32 16.64 -9.33
C LEU A 278 -9.12 16.27 -8.07
N VAL A 279 -8.82 15.13 -7.44
CA VAL A 279 -9.50 14.67 -6.22
C VAL A 279 -9.22 15.58 -5.04
N MET A 280 -7.99 16.08 -4.88
CA MET A 280 -7.67 17.03 -3.81
C MET A 280 -8.46 18.33 -3.97
N LYS A 281 -8.68 18.79 -5.20
CA LYS A 281 -9.51 19.96 -5.48
C LYS A 281 -10.97 19.71 -5.07
N ASP A 282 -11.53 18.59 -5.50
CA ASP A 282 -12.90 18.15 -5.16
C ASP A 282 -13.09 18.08 -3.64
N LEU A 283 -12.18 17.39 -2.94
CA LEU A 283 -12.20 17.26 -1.47
C LEU A 283 -12.12 18.61 -0.74
N ARG A 284 -11.40 19.60 -1.28
CA ARG A 284 -11.32 20.96 -0.69
C ARG A 284 -12.53 21.84 -1.00
N GLU A 285 -13.30 21.51 -2.04
CA GLU A 285 -14.57 22.19 -2.31
C GLU A 285 -15.66 21.64 -1.39
N ASP A 286 -15.64 20.33 -1.13
CA ASP A 286 -16.56 19.65 -0.23
C ASP A 286 -16.27 19.90 1.27
N LEU A 287 -14.99 19.99 1.63
CA LEU A 287 -14.51 20.24 2.98
C LEU A 287 -13.92 21.64 3.05
N LEU A 288 -14.36 22.49 3.99
CA LEU A 288 -13.92 23.88 4.11
C LEU A 288 -12.40 24.02 3.90
N PRO A 289 -11.89 24.87 2.97
CA PRO A 289 -10.48 24.87 2.55
C PRO A 289 -9.44 25.05 3.67
N GLN A 290 -9.86 25.56 4.83
CA GLN A 290 -9.02 25.77 6.00
C GLN A 290 -8.77 24.49 6.82
N GLU A 291 -9.52 23.41 6.56
CA GLU A 291 -9.46 22.17 7.35
C GLU A 291 -8.44 21.15 6.81
N VAL A 292 -8.04 21.25 5.53
CA VAL A 292 -7.21 20.23 4.87
C VAL A 292 -5.79 20.76 4.58
N ASP A 293 -4.81 20.25 5.31
CA ASP A 293 -3.41 20.62 5.14
C ASP A 293 -2.85 20.17 3.76
N PRO A 294 -2.21 21.05 2.97
CA PRO A 294 -1.57 20.67 1.71
C PRO A 294 -0.54 19.53 1.82
N LEU A 295 0.10 19.39 2.97
CA LEU A 295 1.10 18.37 3.24
C LEU A 295 0.52 16.95 3.22
N LEU A 296 -0.81 16.80 3.38
CA LEU A 296 -1.48 15.50 3.16
C LEU A 296 -1.31 15.00 1.72
N LEU A 297 -1.43 15.89 0.72
CA LEU A 297 -1.25 15.52 -0.69
C LEU A 297 0.21 15.16 -0.97
N GLU A 298 1.15 15.88 -0.38
CA GLU A 298 2.58 15.66 -0.56
C GLU A 298 3.06 14.35 0.09
N LEU A 299 2.54 14.02 1.27
CA LEU A 299 2.93 12.83 2.03
C LEU A 299 2.14 11.56 1.63
N CYS A 300 0.97 11.71 1.03
CA CYS A 300 0.16 10.57 0.61
C CYS A 300 0.87 9.82 -0.54
N PRO A 301 1.06 8.49 -0.43
CA PRO A 301 1.39 7.66 -1.59
C PRO A 301 0.41 7.97 -2.72
N PRO A 302 0.82 7.86 -4.00
CA PRO A 302 0.04 8.37 -5.11
C PRO A 302 -1.22 7.52 -5.36
N SER A 303 -2.22 7.56 -4.50
CA SER A 303 -3.45 6.77 -4.54
C SER A 303 -4.63 7.65 -4.16
N VAL A 304 -5.59 7.79 -5.09
CA VAL A 304 -6.82 8.57 -4.88
C VAL A 304 -7.59 8.08 -3.66
N ALA A 305 -7.85 6.78 -3.56
CA ALA A 305 -8.66 6.23 -2.48
C ALA A 305 -7.97 6.35 -1.11
N LEU A 306 -6.64 6.34 -1.09
CA LEU A 306 -5.88 6.55 0.13
C LEU A 306 -5.88 8.02 0.56
N LEU A 307 -5.75 8.95 -0.40
CA LEU A 307 -5.87 10.38 -0.14
C LEU A 307 -7.24 10.71 0.46
N THR A 308 -8.33 10.25 -0.17
CA THR A 308 -9.69 10.43 0.35
C THR A 308 -9.85 9.86 1.76
N PHE A 309 -9.29 8.68 2.03
CA PHE A 309 -9.29 8.10 3.37
C PHE A 309 -8.54 8.97 4.39
N LEU A 310 -7.33 9.43 4.05
CA LEU A 310 -6.52 10.26 4.94
C LEU A 310 -7.21 11.59 5.25
N VAL A 311 -7.81 12.25 4.26
CA VAL A 311 -8.53 13.51 4.43
C VAL A 311 -9.77 13.32 5.32
N ASN A 312 -10.55 12.26 5.10
CA ASN A 312 -11.71 11.97 5.95
C ASN A 312 -11.31 11.68 7.40
N GLU A 313 -10.25 10.90 7.62
CA GLU A 313 -9.74 10.64 8.96
C GLU A 313 -9.14 11.88 9.62
N TRP A 314 -8.51 12.75 8.84
CA TRP A 314 -7.95 14.02 9.30
C TRP A 314 -9.02 14.92 9.88
N VAL A 315 -10.11 15.11 9.12
CA VAL A 315 -11.28 15.89 9.56
C VAL A 315 -11.92 15.22 10.78
N ARG A 316 -12.08 13.89 10.77
CA ARG A 316 -12.69 13.13 11.87
C ARG A 316 -11.92 13.27 13.20
N VAL A 317 -10.59 13.32 13.16
CA VAL A 317 -9.73 13.44 14.34
C VAL A 317 -9.53 14.90 14.76
N GLY A 318 -10.01 15.86 13.95
CA GLY A 318 -9.97 17.29 14.27
C GLY A 318 -8.67 17.98 13.87
N ALA A 319 -8.10 17.62 12.71
CA ALA A 319 -6.94 18.26 12.10
C ALA A 319 -5.72 18.40 13.04
N PRO A 320 -5.07 17.28 13.42
CA PRO A 320 -3.95 17.30 14.37
C PRO A 320 -2.75 18.11 13.84
N GLU A 321 -1.97 18.76 14.71
CA GLU A 321 -0.84 19.58 14.26
C GLU A 321 0.29 18.75 13.59
N ASP A 322 0.50 17.50 14.01
CA ASP A 322 1.50 16.61 13.42
C ASP A 322 0.96 15.83 12.22
N VAL A 323 0.94 16.49 11.06
CA VAL A 323 0.50 15.90 9.78
C VAL A 323 1.29 14.64 9.44
N LYS A 324 2.61 14.67 9.64
CA LYS A 324 3.52 13.59 9.23
C LYS A 324 3.33 12.35 10.10
N GLY A 325 3.24 12.53 11.43
CA GLY A 325 2.95 11.45 12.36
C GLY A 325 1.56 10.85 12.12
N PHE A 326 0.56 11.69 11.83
CA PHE A 326 -0.79 11.24 11.48
C PHE A 326 -0.80 10.35 10.23
N VAL A 327 -0.26 10.84 9.11
CA VAL A 327 -0.24 10.09 7.83
C VAL A 327 0.49 8.78 8.01
N THR A 328 1.67 8.83 8.64
CA THR A 328 2.51 7.64 8.84
C THR A 328 1.78 6.59 9.67
N THR A 329 1.21 6.98 10.81
CA THR A 329 0.45 6.07 11.69
C THR A 329 -0.73 5.42 10.96
N LYS A 330 -1.53 6.20 10.22
CA LYS A 330 -2.71 5.69 9.52
C LYS A 330 -2.36 4.74 8.39
N LEU A 331 -1.31 5.04 7.62
CA LEU A 331 -0.84 4.18 6.55
C LEU A 331 -0.35 2.82 7.07
N ILE A 332 0.38 2.85 8.18
CA ILE A 332 0.92 1.68 8.85
C ILE A 332 -0.20 0.78 9.36
N GLU A 333 -1.12 1.33 10.16
CA GLU A 333 -2.21 0.57 10.77
C GLU A 333 -2.99 -0.21 9.72
N GLU A 334 -3.25 0.43 8.58
CA GLU A 334 -4.00 -0.18 7.49
C GLU A 334 -3.14 -1.18 6.72
N SER A 335 -1.88 -0.86 6.42
CA SER A 335 -1.00 -1.77 5.70
C SER A 335 -0.66 -3.04 6.49
N MET A 336 -0.51 -2.94 7.82
CA MET A 336 -0.35 -4.10 8.69
C MET A 336 -1.55 -5.03 8.61
N LYS A 337 -2.78 -4.50 8.61
CA LYS A 337 -4.00 -5.32 8.48
C LYS A 337 -4.03 -6.11 7.16
N GLU A 338 -3.53 -5.52 6.08
CA GLU A 338 -3.51 -6.17 4.76
C GLU A 338 -2.52 -7.35 4.71
N TRP A 339 -1.30 -7.17 5.24
CA TRP A 339 -0.21 -8.14 5.10
C TRP A 339 -0.10 -9.16 6.24
N SER A 340 -0.35 -8.76 7.49
CA SER A 340 0.02 -9.58 8.66
C SER A 340 -0.69 -10.93 8.69
N LEU A 341 -1.99 -10.95 8.39
CA LEU A 341 -2.78 -12.18 8.40
C LEU A 341 -2.33 -13.15 7.31
N GLY A 342 -2.21 -12.67 6.07
CA GLY A 342 -1.81 -13.50 4.94
C GLY A 342 -0.39 -14.05 5.08
N LEU A 343 0.53 -13.29 5.68
CA LEU A 343 1.91 -13.74 5.88
C LEU A 343 2.09 -14.62 7.13
N ALA A 344 1.25 -14.48 8.16
CA ALA A 344 1.38 -15.26 9.40
C ALA A 344 1.26 -16.77 9.18
N ALA A 345 0.42 -17.19 8.22
CA ALA A 345 0.24 -18.59 7.87
C ALA A 345 1.33 -19.13 6.93
N MET A 346 2.23 -18.28 6.41
CA MET A 346 3.20 -18.68 5.39
C MET A 346 4.48 -19.27 6.01
N PRO A 347 5.08 -20.31 5.38
CA PRO A 347 6.41 -20.79 5.77
C PRO A 347 7.47 -19.70 5.68
N LEU A 348 8.54 -19.84 6.48
CA LEU A 348 9.66 -18.90 6.52
C LEU A 348 10.21 -18.56 5.12
N ALA A 349 10.42 -19.58 4.29
CA ALA A 349 10.93 -19.43 2.93
C ALA A 349 10.02 -18.58 2.04
N GLN A 350 8.69 -18.64 2.22
CA GLN A 350 7.76 -17.80 1.46
C GLN A 350 7.74 -16.36 1.99
N ARG A 351 7.84 -16.15 3.32
CA ARG A 351 7.96 -14.80 3.89
C ARG A 351 9.23 -14.09 3.42
N LEU A 352 10.36 -14.81 3.43
CA LEU A 352 11.62 -14.31 2.88
C LEU A 352 11.50 -14.00 1.38
N ALA A 353 10.84 -14.86 0.60
CA ALA A 353 10.62 -14.61 -0.82
C ALA A 353 9.71 -13.39 -1.09
N VAL A 354 8.79 -13.06 -0.18
CA VAL A 354 8.00 -11.82 -0.23
C VAL A 354 8.85 -10.61 0.15
N LEU A 355 9.68 -10.72 1.19
CA LEU A 355 10.64 -9.67 1.56
C LEU A 355 11.61 -9.37 0.41
N ASP A 356 12.05 -10.40 -0.33
CA ASP A 356 12.90 -10.26 -1.52
C ASP A 356 12.25 -9.43 -2.64
N LEU A 357 10.90 -9.39 -2.71
CA LEU A 357 10.19 -8.51 -3.66
C LEU A 357 10.32 -7.03 -3.31
N ALA A 358 10.58 -6.73 -2.04
CA ALA A 358 10.85 -5.38 -1.58
C ALA A 358 12.33 -5.00 -1.77
N SER A 359 13.23 -5.97 -1.91
CA SER A 359 14.67 -5.74 -2.00
C SER A 359 15.14 -5.36 -3.41
N VAL A 360 16.02 -4.36 -3.50
CA VAL A 360 16.70 -3.96 -4.75
C VAL A 360 17.94 -4.82 -5.03
N GLU A 361 18.32 -5.72 -4.11
CA GLU A 361 19.55 -6.54 -4.24
C GLU A 361 19.28 -7.93 -4.82
N VAL A 362 18.20 -8.55 -4.34
CA VAL A 362 17.95 -9.98 -4.52
C VAL A 362 17.02 -10.19 -5.71
N TRP A 363 15.86 -9.54 -5.67
CA TRP A 363 14.75 -9.65 -6.62
C TRP A 363 14.25 -11.09 -6.68
N SER A 364 12.96 -11.29 -6.48
CA SER A 364 12.49 -12.65 -6.30
C SER A 364 12.37 -13.37 -7.63
N ARG A 365 12.97 -14.56 -7.74
CA ARG A 365 12.51 -15.57 -8.70
C ARG A 365 11.30 -16.24 -8.07
N ILE A 366 10.14 -15.59 -8.18
CA ILE A 366 8.86 -16.18 -7.76
C ILE A 366 8.60 -17.52 -8.47
N ASP A 367 9.21 -17.73 -9.63
CA ASP A 367 9.11 -19.02 -10.33
C ASP A 367 9.97 -20.12 -9.66
N ASN A 368 10.96 -19.76 -8.83
CA ASN A 368 11.82 -20.71 -8.10
C ASN A 368 11.34 -21.00 -6.67
N VAL A 369 10.69 -20.02 -6.01
CA VAL A 369 10.04 -20.24 -4.71
C VAL A 369 8.57 -20.52 -4.99
N ALA A 370 8.09 -21.71 -4.65
CA ALA A 370 6.66 -22.02 -4.75
C ALA A 370 5.85 -21.19 -3.75
N LEU A 371 5.62 -19.91 -4.07
CA LEU A 371 4.69 -19.05 -3.34
C LEU A 371 3.31 -19.71 -3.37
N HIS A 372 2.59 -19.61 -2.27
CA HIS A 372 1.21 -20.06 -2.19
C HIS A 372 0.39 -19.44 -3.33
N ALA A 373 -0.42 -20.24 -4.02
CA ALA A 373 -1.12 -19.81 -5.23
C ALA A 373 -1.99 -18.57 -5.00
N GLY A 374 -2.65 -18.48 -3.85
CA GLY A 374 -3.43 -17.31 -3.44
C GLY A 374 -2.57 -16.06 -3.24
N LEU A 375 -1.43 -16.18 -2.56
CA LEU A 375 -0.53 -15.07 -2.35
C LEU A 375 0.09 -14.58 -3.67
N ARG A 376 0.46 -15.51 -4.56
CA ARG A 376 0.91 -15.20 -5.92
C ARG A 376 -0.18 -14.46 -6.71
N ARG A 377 -1.44 -14.91 -6.63
CA ARG A 377 -2.58 -14.28 -7.31
C ARG A 377 -2.81 -12.86 -6.82
N PHE A 378 -2.72 -12.62 -5.51
CA PHE A 378 -2.82 -11.30 -4.91
C PHE A 378 -1.69 -10.36 -5.34
N LEU A 379 -0.45 -10.85 -5.36
CA LEU A 379 0.74 -10.04 -5.65
C LEU A 379 0.88 -9.67 -7.13
N MET A 380 0.44 -10.54 -8.04
CA MET A 380 0.70 -10.42 -9.48
C MET A 380 0.40 -9.05 -10.09
N PRO A 381 -0.74 -8.39 -9.77
CA PRO A 381 -1.07 -7.07 -10.32
C PRO A 381 -0.17 -5.94 -9.79
N HIS A 382 0.56 -6.19 -8.71
CA HIS A 382 1.38 -5.20 -8.00
C HIS A 382 2.88 -5.38 -8.23
N MET A 383 3.24 -6.38 -9.04
CA MET A 383 4.63 -6.71 -9.35
C MET A 383 4.96 -6.43 -10.80
N GLU A 384 6.21 -6.08 -11.04
CA GLU A 384 6.77 -5.94 -12.38
C GLU A 384 7.86 -6.99 -12.61
N LYS A 385 7.92 -7.47 -13.85
CA LYS A 385 8.94 -8.42 -14.29
C LYS A 385 10.09 -7.67 -14.97
N THR A 386 11.29 -8.08 -14.62
CA THR A 386 12.54 -7.48 -15.10
C THR A 386 12.97 -8.19 -16.39
N ALA A 387 13.89 -7.59 -17.15
CA ALA A 387 14.40 -8.20 -18.39
C ALA A 387 15.03 -9.59 -18.15
N ASN A 388 15.66 -9.78 -16.99
CA ASN A 388 16.25 -11.05 -16.55
C ASN A 388 15.25 -12.03 -15.88
N GLY A 389 13.96 -11.72 -15.94
CA GLY A 389 12.87 -12.59 -15.52
C GLY A 389 12.58 -12.66 -14.02
N ARG A 390 13.14 -11.75 -13.22
CA ARG A 390 12.85 -11.60 -11.79
C ARG A 390 11.68 -10.65 -11.55
N TRP A 391 11.15 -10.69 -10.33
CA TRP A 391 9.98 -9.91 -9.94
C TRP A 391 10.31 -9.00 -8.75
N TYR A 392 9.67 -7.83 -8.73
CA TYR A 392 9.71 -6.88 -7.63
C TYR A 392 8.36 -6.19 -7.46
N LEU A 393 8.12 -5.63 -6.27
CA LEU A 393 6.94 -4.81 -6.00
C LEU A 393 7.12 -3.40 -6.55
N ARG A 394 6.17 -2.94 -7.37
CA ARG A 394 6.23 -1.62 -8.01
C ARG A 394 6.15 -0.47 -7.00
N ASP A 395 5.29 -0.61 -6.00
CA ASP A 395 4.96 0.45 -5.06
C ASP A 395 6.04 0.63 -3.96
N PRO A 396 6.76 1.77 -3.91
CA PRO A 396 7.76 2.05 -2.89
C PRO A 396 7.21 1.98 -1.46
N HIS A 397 5.96 2.39 -1.27
CA HIS A 397 5.32 2.35 0.04
C HIS A 397 5.15 0.91 0.53
N GLN A 398 4.65 0.01 -0.33
CA GLN A 398 4.51 -1.41 0.03
C GLN A 398 5.84 -2.09 0.28
N ARG A 399 6.90 -1.72 -0.46
CA ARG A 399 8.24 -2.24 -0.20
C ARG A 399 8.71 -1.91 1.21
N GLN A 400 8.48 -0.69 1.69
CA GLN A 400 8.86 -0.32 3.06
C GLN A 400 8.00 -0.97 4.12
N VAL A 401 6.68 -1.05 3.90
CA VAL A 401 5.79 -1.79 4.80
C VAL A 401 6.29 -3.22 5.01
N LEU A 402 6.67 -3.92 3.93
CA LEU A 402 7.17 -5.30 4.05
C LEU A 402 8.52 -5.38 4.77
N ARG A 403 9.44 -4.43 4.53
CA ARG A 403 10.72 -4.34 5.25
C ARG A 403 10.55 -4.06 6.74
N LEU A 404 9.49 -3.33 7.12
CA LEU A 404 9.16 -3.08 8.52
C LEU A 404 8.43 -4.26 9.16
N LEU A 405 7.64 -5.00 8.39
CA LEU A 405 6.84 -6.12 8.88
C LEU A 405 7.62 -7.42 9.01
N ILE A 406 8.63 -7.63 8.16
CA ILE A 406 9.40 -8.87 8.08
C ILE A 406 10.86 -8.56 8.43
N ASP A 407 11.35 -9.15 9.52
CA ASP A 407 12.76 -9.10 9.90
C ASP A 407 13.65 -9.80 8.85
N GLU A 408 14.95 -9.51 8.86
CA GLU A 408 15.92 -10.11 7.93
C GLU A 408 15.94 -11.64 7.97
N ASP A 409 15.57 -12.24 9.10
CA ASP A 409 15.47 -13.69 9.26
C ASP A 409 14.12 -14.27 8.80
N GLY A 410 13.17 -13.42 8.38
CA GLY A 410 11.84 -13.79 7.91
C GLY A 410 10.78 -13.85 9.01
N THR A 411 11.09 -13.41 10.23
CA THR A 411 10.14 -13.34 11.35
C THR A 411 9.20 -12.15 11.17
N LEU A 412 7.93 -12.31 11.56
CA LEU A 412 6.96 -11.22 11.48
C LEU A 412 6.99 -10.40 12.77
N ARG A 413 6.96 -9.08 12.61
CA ARG A 413 6.90 -8.14 13.71
C ARG A 413 5.45 -7.84 14.10
N ASP A 414 5.22 -7.70 15.39
CA ASP A 414 3.92 -7.40 15.98
C ASP A 414 3.81 -5.94 16.47
N SER A 415 4.93 -5.23 16.56
CA SER A 415 5.03 -3.89 17.11
C SER A 415 6.24 -3.13 16.57
N TRP A 416 6.08 -1.80 16.47
CA TRP A 416 7.09 -0.86 15.98
C TRP A 416 7.22 0.33 16.93
N SER A 417 8.39 0.97 16.90
CA SER A 417 8.64 2.20 17.66
C SER A 417 8.42 3.44 16.78
N GLU A 418 8.03 4.56 17.38
CA GLU A 418 7.93 5.85 16.68
C GLU A 418 9.26 6.25 16.00
N GLU A 419 10.38 5.76 16.54
CA GLU A 419 11.72 6.03 16.02
C GLU A 419 11.97 5.43 14.64
N GLU A 420 11.21 4.41 14.26
CA GLU A 420 11.24 3.81 12.91
C GLU A 420 10.53 4.69 11.88
N PHE A 421 9.86 5.76 12.33
CA PHE A 421 9.07 6.68 11.51
C PHE A 421 9.58 8.11 11.54
N ARG A 422 10.83 8.31 11.98
CA ARG A 422 11.52 9.61 11.90
C ARG A 422 11.50 10.20 10.48
N LEU A 423 11.40 9.36 9.47
CA LEU A 423 11.30 9.72 8.06
C LEU A 423 10.03 9.14 7.47
N SER A 424 9.48 9.80 6.43
CA SER A 424 8.38 9.19 5.71
C SER A 424 8.85 7.91 5.02
N LEU A 425 7.93 6.96 4.80
CA LEU A 425 8.23 5.70 4.12
C LEU A 425 8.85 5.93 2.73
N MET A 426 8.45 7.00 2.04
CA MET A 426 9.06 7.38 0.77
C MET A 426 10.54 7.75 0.94
N HIS A 427 10.90 8.56 1.93
CA HIS A 427 12.31 8.88 2.20
C HIS A 427 13.13 7.65 2.55
N GLN A 428 12.57 6.70 3.29
CA GLN A 428 13.24 5.45 3.61
C GLN A 428 13.50 4.61 2.34
N ASP A 429 12.51 4.46 1.45
CA ASP A 429 12.69 3.72 0.19
C ASP A 429 13.67 4.40 -0.76
N SER A 430 13.61 5.72 -0.84
CA SER A 430 14.58 6.50 -1.58
C SER A 430 15.99 6.35 -1.03
N GLY A 431 16.15 6.35 0.30
CA GLY A 431 17.44 6.12 0.94
C GLY A 431 18.02 4.75 0.58
N TRP A 432 17.21 3.70 0.68
CA TRP A 432 17.61 2.35 0.25
C TRP A 432 18.02 2.32 -1.23
N THR A 433 17.22 2.93 -2.10
CA THR A 433 17.46 2.96 -3.55
C THR A 433 18.73 3.75 -3.87
N LEU A 434 18.93 4.92 -3.26
CA LEU A 434 20.12 5.75 -3.44
C LEU A 434 21.37 5.04 -2.97
N GLN A 435 21.32 4.36 -1.82
CA GLN A 435 22.45 3.57 -1.35
C GLN A 435 22.85 2.50 -2.37
N ARG A 436 21.89 1.73 -2.89
CA ARG A 436 22.17 0.67 -3.86
C ARG A 436 22.61 1.20 -5.22
N LEU A 437 22.03 2.31 -5.66
CA LEU A 437 22.47 3.01 -6.86
C LEU A 437 23.94 3.44 -6.72
N GLY A 438 24.31 4.05 -5.59
CA GLY A 438 25.68 4.49 -5.35
C GLY A 438 26.70 3.36 -5.21
N GLU A 439 26.35 2.26 -4.54
CA GLU A 439 27.22 1.08 -4.49
C GLU A 439 27.45 0.50 -5.88
N THR A 440 26.38 0.36 -6.66
CA THR A 440 26.43 -0.25 -7.99
C THR A 440 27.15 0.65 -9.00
N ALA A 441 26.89 1.96 -8.96
CA ALA A 441 27.58 2.94 -9.78
C ALA A 441 29.08 2.98 -9.48
N ASP A 442 29.49 2.99 -8.21
CA ASP A 442 30.91 2.96 -7.83
C ASP A 442 31.58 1.61 -8.16
N TYR A 443 30.83 0.50 -8.07
CA TYR A 443 31.32 -0.82 -8.45
C TYR A 443 31.60 -0.95 -9.95
N LEU A 444 30.74 -0.38 -10.79
CA LEU A 444 30.87 -0.49 -12.25
C LEU A 444 31.70 0.63 -12.88
N LEU A 445 31.58 1.86 -12.37
CA LEU A 445 32.11 3.08 -13.01
C LEU A 445 33.00 3.91 -12.07
N GLY A 446 33.08 3.54 -10.79
CA GLY A 446 33.85 4.28 -9.80
C GLY A 446 35.37 4.16 -9.98
N ARG A 447 36.11 4.82 -9.10
CA ARG A 447 37.57 4.98 -9.23
C ARG A 447 38.37 3.67 -9.35
N LYS A 448 37.87 2.57 -8.77
CA LYS A 448 38.53 1.24 -8.80
C LYS A 448 38.00 0.34 -9.92
N ALA A 449 37.02 0.79 -10.70
CA ALA A 449 36.41 -0.01 -11.74
C ALA A 449 37.42 -0.41 -12.82
N GLY A 450 38.27 0.52 -13.25
CA GLY A 450 39.30 0.25 -14.28
C GLY A 450 40.23 -0.91 -13.90
N ASP A 451 40.68 -0.96 -12.65
CA ASP A 451 41.51 -2.07 -12.15
C ASP A 451 40.70 -3.35 -11.96
N ARG A 452 39.47 -3.24 -11.45
CA ARG A 452 38.57 -4.37 -11.17
C ARG A 452 38.23 -5.17 -12.43
N TRP A 453 37.97 -4.46 -13.53
CA TRP A 453 37.52 -5.02 -14.80
C TRP A 453 38.66 -5.17 -15.82
N LYS A 454 39.92 -4.90 -15.42
CA LYS A 454 41.07 -5.04 -16.30
C LYS A 454 41.19 -6.49 -16.79
N GLY A 455 40.99 -6.69 -18.10
CA GLY A 455 41.04 -8.01 -18.73
C GLY A 455 39.84 -8.92 -18.40
N LYS A 456 38.73 -8.36 -17.89
CA LYS A 456 37.48 -9.07 -17.62
C LYS A 456 36.33 -8.43 -18.38
N GLU A 457 35.32 -9.22 -18.70
CA GLU A 457 34.06 -8.70 -19.24
C GLU A 457 33.25 -8.02 -18.14
N LEU A 458 32.52 -6.97 -18.52
CA LEU A 458 31.56 -6.32 -17.63
C LEU A 458 30.33 -7.22 -17.45
N PRO A 459 29.62 -7.12 -16.31
CA PRO A 459 28.36 -7.83 -16.13
C PRO A 459 27.34 -7.44 -17.20
N ASP A 460 26.50 -8.39 -17.65
CA ASP A 460 25.42 -8.09 -18.59
C ASP A 460 24.51 -6.98 -18.03
N GLY A 461 24.08 -6.07 -18.90
CA GLY A 461 23.31 -4.89 -18.53
C GLY A 461 24.13 -3.69 -18.06
N ALA A 462 25.45 -3.82 -17.90
CA ALA A 462 26.30 -2.72 -17.43
C ALA A 462 26.39 -1.57 -18.43
N SER A 463 26.28 -1.85 -19.73
CA SER A 463 26.27 -0.84 -20.79
C SER A 463 25.00 0.00 -20.72
N GLU A 464 23.83 -0.65 -20.65
CA GLU A 464 22.52 -0.02 -20.53
C GLU A 464 22.41 0.77 -19.22
N PHE A 465 22.91 0.21 -18.11
CA PHE A 465 22.99 0.91 -16.84
C PHE A 465 23.86 2.18 -16.93
N ARG A 466 24.98 2.11 -17.65
CA ARG A 466 25.85 3.27 -17.89
C ARG A 466 25.16 4.32 -18.75
N GLU A 467 24.41 3.92 -19.77
CA GLU A 467 23.64 4.83 -20.62
C GLU A 467 22.56 5.57 -19.83
N GLU A 468 21.83 4.88 -18.95
CA GLU A 468 20.85 5.49 -18.05
C GLU A 468 21.50 6.50 -17.08
N LEU A 469 22.66 6.14 -16.50
CA LEU A 469 23.41 7.08 -15.66
C LEU A 469 24.00 8.26 -16.44
N GLN A 470 24.39 8.05 -17.70
CA GLN A 470 24.87 9.13 -18.57
C GLN A 470 23.73 10.10 -18.89
N ALA A 471 22.55 9.60 -19.27
CA ALA A 471 21.37 10.43 -19.49
C ALA A 471 21.01 11.23 -18.25
N LEU A 472 21.03 10.60 -17.07
CA LEU A 472 20.81 11.29 -15.80
C LEU A 472 21.87 12.37 -15.54
N ALA A 473 23.14 12.09 -15.83
CA ALA A 473 24.23 13.05 -15.66
C ALA A 473 24.09 14.26 -16.59
N ASP A 474 23.63 14.04 -17.82
CA ASP A 474 23.40 15.08 -18.81
C ASP A 474 22.21 15.97 -18.43
N ASP A 475 21.11 15.39 -17.94
CA ASP A 475 19.97 16.13 -17.41
C ASP A 475 20.37 17.00 -16.21
N VAL A 476 21.15 16.44 -15.28
CA VAL A 476 21.69 17.18 -14.13
C VAL A 476 22.61 18.31 -14.63
N ALA A 477 23.47 18.04 -15.61
CA ALA A 477 24.38 19.03 -16.18
C ALA A 477 23.62 20.25 -16.73
N GLU A 478 22.56 20.01 -17.50
CA GLU A 478 21.73 21.08 -18.07
C GLU A 478 21.14 21.97 -16.97
N LYS A 479 20.66 21.37 -15.88
CA LYS A 479 20.07 22.08 -14.75
C LYS A 479 21.12 22.82 -13.91
N LEU A 480 22.28 22.21 -13.68
CA LEU A 480 23.36 22.78 -12.86
C LEU A 480 23.81 24.15 -13.39
N VAL A 481 23.94 24.31 -14.71
CA VAL A 481 24.33 25.59 -15.34
C VAL A 481 23.35 26.72 -15.01
N ARG A 482 22.07 26.39 -14.75
CA ARG A 482 21.00 27.36 -14.50
C ARG A 482 20.84 27.71 -13.02
N THR A 483 21.49 26.99 -12.11
CA THR A 483 21.39 27.22 -10.65
C THR A 483 21.94 28.59 -10.25
N PRO A 484 21.39 29.23 -9.19
CA PRO A 484 21.93 30.49 -8.68
C PRO A 484 23.41 30.42 -8.30
N ALA A 485 23.84 29.32 -7.68
CA ALA A 485 25.23 29.09 -7.30
C ALA A 485 26.17 29.08 -8.51
N SER A 486 25.80 28.35 -9.58
CA SER A 486 26.59 28.30 -10.82
C SER A 486 26.63 29.65 -11.54
N LYS A 487 25.51 30.39 -11.59
CA LYS A 487 25.47 31.72 -12.21
C LYS A 487 26.39 32.71 -11.50
N LEU A 488 26.36 32.71 -10.17
CA LEU A 488 27.20 33.58 -9.35
C LEU A 488 28.69 33.23 -9.51
N ALA A 489 29.03 31.94 -9.47
CA ALA A 489 30.41 31.48 -9.64
C ALA A 489 30.94 31.72 -11.07
N ALA A 490 30.11 31.52 -12.11
CA ALA A 490 30.47 31.82 -13.49
C ALA A 490 30.72 33.33 -13.71
N ALA A 491 29.88 34.19 -13.11
CA ALA A 491 30.07 35.63 -13.14
C ALA A 491 31.37 36.06 -12.43
N ALA A 492 31.69 35.44 -11.28
CA ALA A 492 32.93 35.69 -10.56
C ALA A 492 34.17 35.20 -11.32
N ALA A 493 34.08 34.06 -12.01
CA ALA A 493 35.18 33.49 -12.79
C ALA A 493 35.38 34.18 -14.16
N GLY A 494 34.39 34.93 -14.64
CA GLY A 494 34.42 35.56 -15.97
C GLY A 494 34.42 34.57 -17.14
N ARG A 495 34.08 33.30 -16.91
CA ARG A 495 34.05 32.23 -17.92
C ARG A 495 33.00 31.18 -17.60
N ALA A 496 32.69 30.33 -18.58
CA ALA A 496 31.92 29.12 -18.34
C ALA A 496 32.67 28.20 -17.35
N LEU A 497 31.90 27.61 -16.44
CA LEU A 497 32.40 26.64 -15.47
C LEU A 497 32.51 25.27 -16.12
N GLY A 498 33.59 24.55 -15.84
CA GLY A 498 33.73 23.15 -16.23
C GLY A 498 32.83 22.23 -15.38
N PRO A 499 32.71 20.93 -15.74
CA PRO A 499 31.87 19.98 -15.00
C PRO A 499 32.20 19.95 -13.51
N GLN A 500 33.46 19.76 -13.15
CA GLN A 500 33.88 19.76 -11.74
C GLN A 500 33.44 21.02 -10.98
N GLU A 501 33.62 22.19 -11.56
CA GLU A 501 33.29 23.47 -10.94
C GLU A 501 31.78 23.63 -10.73
N LEU A 502 30.96 23.22 -11.70
CA LEU A 502 29.51 23.27 -11.63
C LEU A 502 28.93 22.46 -10.46
N TRP A 503 29.54 21.32 -10.15
CA TRP A 503 29.14 20.48 -9.01
C TRP A 503 29.70 21.02 -7.69
N VAL A 504 30.97 21.44 -7.67
CA VAL A 504 31.65 21.94 -6.45
C VAL A 504 30.96 23.18 -5.87
N VAL A 505 30.38 24.04 -6.69
CA VAL A 505 29.68 25.24 -6.21
C VAL A 505 28.33 24.92 -5.56
N GLN A 506 27.84 23.69 -5.67
CA GLN A 506 26.54 23.31 -5.10
C GLN A 506 26.66 23.04 -3.60
N PRO A 507 25.80 23.66 -2.76
CA PRO A 507 25.83 23.45 -1.31
C PRO A 507 25.63 21.98 -0.90
N TRP A 508 24.72 21.26 -1.57
CA TRP A 508 24.44 19.86 -1.28
C TRP A 508 25.61 18.93 -1.64
N PHE A 509 26.39 19.26 -2.67
CA PHE A 509 27.59 18.50 -3.04
C PHE A 509 28.68 18.71 -2.00
N GLN A 510 28.92 19.98 -1.62
CA GLN A 510 29.89 20.31 -0.56
C GLN A 510 29.52 19.66 0.76
N HIS A 511 28.23 19.70 1.12
CA HIS A 511 27.73 19.07 2.32
C HIS A 511 28.02 17.56 2.34
N ALA A 512 27.73 16.85 1.23
CA ALA A 512 28.05 15.43 1.13
C ALA A 512 29.56 15.18 1.20
N LEU A 513 30.36 15.95 0.47
CA LEU A 513 31.82 15.79 0.40
C LEU A 513 32.51 16.06 1.75
N GLN A 514 32.05 17.08 2.48
CA GLN A 514 32.61 17.50 3.78
C GLN A 514 32.10 16.64 4.95
N SER A 515 31.18 15.71 4.69
CA SER A 515 30.70 14.79 5.72
C SER A 515 31.85 13.99 6.34
N LYS A 516 31.77 13.77 7.66
CA LYS A 516 32.78 12.98 8.40
C LYS A 516 32.98 11.56 7.84
N TRP A 517 31.96 10.99 7.19
CA TRP A 517 32.02 9.65 6.57
C TRP A 517 32.71 9.65 5.20
N ASN A 518 33.04 10.82 4.66
CA ASN A 518 33.67 11.01 3.37
C ASN A 518 35.09 11.59 3.48
N SER A 519 35.71 11.59 4.66
CA SER A 519 37.04 12.16 4.90
C SER A 519 38.13 11.64 3.93
N ARG A 520 38.17 10.32 3.69
CA ARG A 520 39.11 9.72 2.71
C ARG A 520 38.81 10.12 1.28
N ASP A 521 37.52 10.23 0.91
CA ASP A 521 37.10 10.63 -0.43
C ASP A 521 37.37 12.12 -0.66
N LEU A 522 37.22 12.97 0.37
CA LEU A 522 37.66 14.36 0.39
C LEU A 522 39.17 14.48 0.20
N THR A 523 40.00 13.77 0.98
CA THR A 523 41.47 13.80 0.81
C THR A 523 41.88 13.35 -0.59
N TRP A 524 41.25 12.28 -1.11
CA TRP A 524 41.49 11.80 -2.45
C TRP A 524 41.13 12.85 -3.52
N TYR A 525 39.97 13.49 -3.38
CA TYR A 525 39.47 14.50 -4.30
C TYR A 525 40.30 15.80 -4.27
N SER A 526 40.79 16.20 -3.09
CA SER A 526 41.67 17.37 -2.91
C SER A 526 43.07 17.20 -3.50
N THR A 527 43.44 15.99 -3.93
CA THR A 527 44.71 15.78 -4.65
C THR A 527 44.55 16.24 -6.10
N GLU A 528 45.37 17.20 -6.53
CA GLU A 528 45.24 17.93 -7.80
C GLU A 528 45.12 17.01 -9.04
N SER A 529 45.86 15.89 -9.07
CA SER A 529 45.80 14.89 -10.16
C SER A 529 44.49 14.10 -10.24
N ASN A 530 43.71 14.06 -9.16
CA ASN A 530 42.45 13.30 -9.10
C ASN A 530 41.24 14.18 -9.40
N GLY A 531 41.30 15.47 -9.04
CA GLY A 531 40.32 16.45 -9.51
C GLY A 531 40.27 16.53 -11.03
N GLN A 532 41.45 16.49 -11.69
CA GLN A 532 41.56 16.45 -13.15
C GLN A 532 40.94 15.19 -13.81
N LYS A 533 40.75 14.09 -13.06
CA LYS A 533 40.08 12.87 -13.57
C LYS A 533 38.54 12.98 -13.54
N MET A 534 38.00 14.05 -12.97
CA MET A 534 36.57 14.32 -12.86
C MET A 534 36.13 15.34 -13.92
N ASP A 535 36.49 15.08 -15.17
CA ASP A 535 36.29 15.97 -16.32
C ASP A 535 34.94 15.82 -17.02
N SER A 536 34.08 14.91 -16.54
CA SER A 536 32.75 14.65 -17.09
C SER A 536 31.66 14.69 -16.02
N HIS A 537 30.44 15.02 -16.43
CA HIS A 537 29.28 15.01 -15.53
C HIS A 537 28.94 13.60 -15.03
N LEU A 538 29.18 12.54 -15.84
CA LEU A 538 29.00 11.16 -15.39
C LEU A 538 29.97 10.80 -14.27
N ALA A 539 31.26 11.17 -14.38
CA ALA A 539 32.23 10.93 -13.32
C ALA A 539 31.84 11.66 -12.03
N MET A 540 31.38 12.91 -12.14
CA MET A 540 30.89 13.69 -11.00
C MET A 540 29.63 13.10 -10.37
N LEU A 541 28.68 12.62 -11.17
CA LEU A 541 27.47 11.93 -10.69
C LEU A 541 27.84 10.66 -9.92
N VAL A 542 28.67 9.79 -10.50
CA VAL A 542 29.10 8.54 -9.85
C VAL A 542 29.83 8.85 -8.54
N PHE A 543 30.68 9.88 -8.52
CA PHE A 543 31.35 10.32 -7.31
C PHE A 543 30.36 10.83 -6.26
N TYR A 544 29.39 11.65 -6.62
CA TYR A 544 28.35 12.11 -5.71
C TYR A 544 27.51 10.95 -5.14
N LEU A 545 27.12 9.98 -5.98
CA LEU A 545 26.38 8.80 -5.56
C LEU A 545 27.20 7.97 -4.54
N ARG A 546 28.52 7.85 -4.72
CA ARG A 546 29.44 7.24 -3.72
C ARG A 546 29.41 8.00 -2.40
N LEU A 547 29.48 9.33 -2.43
CA LEU A 547 29.44 10.17 -1.22
C LEU A 547 28.12 9.97 -0.46
N GLY A 548 26.98 10.01 -1.17
CA GLY A 548 25.67 9.81 -0.57
C GLY A 548 25.49 8.42 0.00
N ARG A 549 25.95 7.39 -0.74
CA ARG A 549 26.00 5.99 -0.28
C ARG A 549 26.77 5.84 1.03
N ASN A 550 27.93 6.50 1.17
CA ASN A 550 28.71 6.44 2.40
C ASN A 550 27.97 7.06 3.58
N MET A 551 27.30 8.21 3.37
CA MET A 551 26.50 8.83 4.42
C MET A 551 25.36 7.91 4.86
N LEU A 552 24.61 7.34 3.91
CA LEU A 552 23.47 6.47 4.17
C LEU A 552 23.87 5.16 4.86
N ALA A 553 24.99 4.55 4.47
CA ALA A 553 25.49 3.32 5.08
C ALA A 553 25.80 3.47 6.59
N HIS A 554 26.18 4.68 7.03
CA HIS A 554 26.46 4.99 8.43
C HIS A 554 25.25 5.54 9.17
N MET A 555 24.45 6.40 8.53
CA MET A 555 23.23 6.97 9.11
C MET A 555 22.18 5.89 9.37
N LYS A 556 22.08 4.88 8.49
CA LYS A 556 21.08 3.79 8.53
C LYS A 556 19.68 4.30 8.94
N PRO A 557 19.05 5.15 8.12
CA PRO A 557 17.80 5.81 8.48
C PRO A 557 16.59 4.88 8.68
N TRP A 558 16.74 3.63 8.27
CA TRP A 558 15.80 2.53 8.48
C TRP A 558 16.09 1.71 9.75
N ASP A 559 17.17 1.99 10.48
CA ASP A 559 17.50 1.33 11.74
C ASP A 559 17.03 2.19 12.92
N ALA A 560 16.02 1.71 13.66
CA ALA A 560 15.49 2.34 14.86
C ALA A 560 16.58 2.66 15.90
N LYS A 561 17.67 1.87 15.92
CA LYS A 561 18.76 2.01 16.88
C LYS A 561 19.74 3.12 16.49
N SER A 562 19.66 3.63 15.25
CA SER A 562 20.47 4.76 14.83
C SER A 562 20.07 6.01 15.60
N LYS A 563 21.01 6.57 16.37
CA LYS A 563 20.82 7.86 17.07
C LYS A 563 21.21 9.06 16.20
N ILE A 564 21.58 8.82 14.94
CA ILE A 564 22.04 9.87 14.03
C ILE A 564 20.81 10.44 13.34
N LEU A 565 20.54 11.73 13.55
CA LEU A 565 19.53 12.45 12.77
C LEU A 565 19.93 12.39 11.29
N MET A 566 19.08 11.79 10.47
CA MET A 566 19.32 11.75 9.03
C MET A 566 18.95 13.10 8.43
N GLU A 567 19.87 13.70 7.69
CA GLU A 567 19.59 14.82 6.81
C GLU A 567 19.03 14.29 5.49
N VAL A 568 17.77 14.61 5.19
CA VAL A 568 17.09 14.26 3.92
C VAL A 568 17.71 14.94 2.70
N SER A 569 18.55 15.96 2.90
CA SER A 569 19.19 16.75 1.86
C SER A 569 19.94 15.90 0.83
N VAL A 570 20.58 14.81 1.24
CA VAL A 570 21.30 13.91 0.32
C VAL A 570 20.34 13.09 -0.56
N ILE A 571 19.15 12.79 -0.05
CA ILE A 571 18.10 12.05 -0.76
C ILE A 571 17.34 12.99 -1.71
N GLU A 572 17.12 14.24 -1.30
CA GLU A 572 16.34 15.21 -2.06
C GLU A 572 17.16 15.94 -3.12
N ALA A 573 18.48 16.07 -2.96
CA ALA A 573 19.34 16.92 -3.80
C ALA A 573 19.18 16.72 -5.31
N LEU A 574 19.31 15.49 -5.81
CA LEU A 574 19.19 15.22 -7.25
C LEU A 574 17.74 15.40 -7.77
N PRO A 575 16.70 14.86 -7.10
CA PRO A 575 15.31 15.20 -7.44
C PRO A 575 15.05 16.71 -7.50
N SER A 576 15.52 17.47 -6.51
CA SER A 576 15.33 18.92 -6.44
C SER A 576 16.04 19.67 -7.56
N VAL A 577 17.26 19.29 -7.92
CA VAL A 577 17.99 19.90 -9.06
C VAL A 577 17.26 19.68 -10.38
N LEU A 578 16.64 18.51 -10.53
CA LEU A 578 15.90 18.13 -11.74
C LEU A 578 14.48 18.68 -11.79
N ASP A 579 13.98 19.27 -10.69
CA ASP A 579 12.57 19.64 -10.52
C ASP A 579 11.65 18.43 -10.75
N LYS A 580 12.04 17.28 -10.18
CA LYS A 580 11.40 15.99 -10.38
C LYS A 580 10.90 15.44 -9.05
N PRO A 581 9.63 14.99 -8.95
CA PRO A 581 9.12 14.35 -7.74
C PRO A 581 9.97 13.14 -7.35
N MET A 582 10.21 12.94 -6.05
CA MET A 582 11.04 11.83 -5.54
C MET A 582 10.59 10.47 -6.07
N VAL A 583 9.28 10.19 -6.05
CA VAL A 583 8.71 8.93 -6.55
C VAL A 583 9.07 8.66 -8.02
N SER A 584 9.13 9.71 -8.84
CA SER A 584 9.49 9.60 -10.25
C SER A 584 10.99 9.41 -10.42
N PHE A 585 11.81 10.23 -9.76
CA PHE A 585 13.27 10.12 -9.81
C PHE A 585 13.75 8.74 -9.36
N TYR A 586 13.29 8.30 -8.18
CA TYR A 586 13.70 7.02 -7.61
C TYR A 586 13.06 5.83 -8.33
N GLY A 587 11.90 6.01 -8.96
CA GLY A 587 11.35 5.04 -9.91
C GLY A 587 12.27 4.80 -11.11
N ASP A 588 12.87 5.86 -11.66
CA ASP A 588 13.84 5.74 -12.76
C ASP A 588 15.19 5.19 -12.30
N ALA A 589 15.67 5.58 -11.11
CA ALA A 589 16.86 4.97 -10.51
C ALA A 589 16.69 3.45 -10.30
N TYR A 590 15.52 3.04 -9.82
CA TYR A 590 15.14 1.63 -9.70
C TYR A 590 15.11 0.96 -11.06
N ARG A 591 14.59 1.66 -12.09
CA ARG A 591 14.59 1.19 -13.46
C ARG A 591 16.00 0.96 -14.00
N ALA A 592 16.94 1.87 -13.75
CA ALA A 592 18.32 1.71 -14.20
C ALA A 592 18.95 0.45 -13.59
N LEU A 593 18.79 0.25 -12.27
CA LEU A 593 19.28 -0.95 -11.57
C LEU A 593 18.73 -2.26 -12.16
N ARG A 594 17.59 -2.22 -12.88
CA ARG A 594 16.96 -3.39 -13.51
C ARG A 594 17.63 -3.94 -14.73
N MET A 595 18.46 -3.14 -15.37
CA MET A 595 19.13 -3.57 -16.59
C MET A 595 20.20 -4.62 -16.25
N LEU A 596 20.73 -4.59 -15.02
CA LEU A 596 21.83 -5.44 -14.59
C LEU A 596 21.44 -6.90 -14.39
N VAL A 597 22.36 -7.80 -14.73
CA VAL A 597 22.26 -9.21 -14.37
C VAL A 597 22.23 -9.40 -12.87
N SER A 598 21.48 -10.41 -12.43
CA SER A 598 21.28 -10.68 -11.03
C SER A 598 22.58 -11.03 -10.30
N GLY A 599 22.71 -10.53 -9.08
CA GLY A 599 23.93 -10.67 -8.28
C GLY A 599 24.84 -9.45 -8.37
N THR A 600 24.78 -8.65 -9.44
CA THR A 600 25.63 -7.45 -9.59
C THR A 600 25.47 -6.47 -8.44
N ALA A 601 24.23 -6.15 -8.05
CA ALA A 601 23.96 -5.28 -6.90
C ALA A 601 24.41 -5.90 -5.55
N SER A 602 24.32 -7.23 -5.42
CA SER A 602 24.80 -7.96 -4.25
C SER A 602 26.32 -7.95 -4.14
N ASP A 603 27.03 -8.14 -5.27
CA ASP A 603 28.49 -8.07 -5.34
C ASP A 603 28.98 -6.65 -5.06
N ALA A 604 28.30 -5.64 -5.63
CA ALA A 604 28.57 -4.24 -5.37
C ALA A 604 28.45 -3.91 -3.87
N LYS A 605 27.36 -4.37 -3.22
CA LYS A 605 27.18 -4.26 -1.77
C LYS A 605 28.32 -4.92 -1.02
N ALA A 606 28.68 -6.17 -1.35
CA ALA A 606 29.72 -6.91 -0.65
C ALA A 606 31.08 -6.19 -0.73
N VAL A 607 31.43 -5.68 -1.91
CA VAL A 607 32.64 -4.87 -2.09
C VAL A 607 32.58 -3.59 -1.27
N ALA A 608 31.45 -2.88 -1.28
CA ALA A 608 31.31 -1.62 -0.57
C ALA A 608 31.39 -1.82 0.96
N VAL A 609 30.80 -2.90 1.49
CA VAL A 609 30.95 -3.30 2.91
C VAL A 609 32.40 -3.63 3.26
N ALA A 610 33.12 -4.33 2.38
CA ALA A 610 34.54 -4.61 2.59
C ALA A 610 35.39 -3.33 2.60
N GLU A 611 35.06 -2.34 1.74
CA GLU A 611 35.72 -1.04 1.76
C GLU A 611 35.47 -0.26 3.05
N ASP A 612 34.25 -0.31 3.60
CA ASP A 612 33.93 0.38 4.85
C ASP A 612 34.58 -0.29 6.06
N LYS A 613 34.63 -1.62 6.11
CA LYS A 613 35.36 -2.35 7.17
C LYS A 613 36.87 -2.10 7.15
N ALA A 614 37.43 -1.66 6.03
CA ALA A 614 38.83 -1.24 5.94
C ALA A 614 39.03 0.25 6.33
N LYS A 615 37.95 0.97 6.67
CA LYS A 615 37.98 2.36 7.17
C LYS A 615 37.98 2.44 8.68
N ASP A 616 37.26 1.52 9.34
CA ASP A 616 37.31 1.26 10.79
C ASP A 616 38.59 0.51 11.17
#